data_AF-X6MSE4-F1
#
_entry.id   AF-X6MSE4-F1
#
_cell.length_a   1.000
_cell.length_b   1.000
_cell.length_c   1.000
_cell.angle_alpha   90.00
_cell.angle_beta   90.00
_cell.angle_gamma   90.00
#
_symmetry.space_group_name_H-M   'P 1'
#
loop_
_entity.id
_entity.type
_entity.pdbx_description
1 polymer ?
#
loop_
_entity_poly.entity_id
_entity_poly.type
_entity_poly.pdbx_seq_one_letter_code
_entity_poly.pdbx_strand_id
1 'polypeptide(L)'
;MDLCLAEKTDLAVRKEAYWCLGNALTLASFEHLTLLINLGFIEATVKLLDCKIERVISLALESLEICFNAYNNFAHVPQSASFNPLIEKMEELGGLNLLESILAIQRLSQRCRDQVSHFVARYWPMDNFSNDDVSDEIQVGIGNIMLS
;
A
#
# COMPACT_ATOMS: atom_id res chain seq x y z
N MET A 1 5.26 8.65 18.46
CA MET A 1 4.04 8.05 19.04
C MET A 1 4.38 6.68 19.63
N ASP A 2 5.15 6.65 20.72
CA ASP A 2 5.69 5.39 21.29
C ASP A 2 4.71 4.65 22.23
N LEU A 3 3.51 5.20 22.45
CA LEU A 3 2.69 4.78 23.58
C LEU A 3 1.81 3.53 23.33
N CYS A 4 1.49 3.18 22.07
CA CYS A 4 0.52 2.10 21.78
C CYS A 4 1.10 0.89 21.03
N LEU A 5 2.35 0.93 20.58
CA LEU A 5 2.98 -0.13 19.77
C LEU A 5 4.28 -0.67 20.39
N ALA A 6 4.48 -0.49 21.69
CA ALA A 6 5.57 -1.17 22.39
C ALA A 6 5.44 -2.69 22.19
N GLU A 7 6.56 -3.37 21.90
CA GLU A 7 6.62 -4.83 21.68
C GLU A 7 5.97 -5.66 22.82
N LYS A 8 5.84 -5.06 24.02
CA LYS A 8 5.30 -5.70 25.22
C LYS A 8 3.78 -5.55 25.39
N THR A 9 3.10 -4.80 24.52
CA THR A 9 1.64 -4.61 24.62
C THR A 9 0.91 -5.78 23.96
N ASP A 10 -0.10 -6.31 24.64
CA ASP A 10 -0.93 -7.42 24.15
C ASP A 10 -1.39 -7.13 22.71
N LEU A 11 -1.25 -8.13 21.84
CA LEU A 11 -1.67 -8.07 20.45
C LEU A 11 -3.14 -7.67 20.31
N ALA A 12 -3.99 -8.04 21.28
CA ALA A 12 -5.39 -7.60 21.33
C ALA A 12 -5.51 -6.08 21.51
N VAL A 13 -4.74 -5.49 22.42
CA VAL A 13 -4.74 -4.04 22.68
C VAL A 13 -4.20 -3.27 21.47
N ARG A 14 -3.17 -3.79 20.80
CA ARG A 14 -2.64 -3.18 19.56
C ARG A 14 -3.66 -3.18 18.43
N LYS A 15 -4.44 -4.25 18.29
CA LYS A 15 -5.52 -4.35 17.29
C LYS A 15 -6.62 -3.33 17.57
N GLU A 16 -7.09 -3.23 18.81
CA GLU A 16 -8.14 -2.27 19.18
C GLU A 16 -7.66 -0.82 19.03
N ALA A 17 -6.42 -0.51 19.45
CA ALA A 17 -5.84 0.82 19.26
C ALA A 17 -5.77 1.19 17.77
N TYR A 18 -5.37 0.24 16.92
CA TYR A 18 -5.33 0.45 15.49
C TYR A 18 -6.74 0.53 14.87
N TRP A 19 -7.71 -0.21 15.39
CA TRP A 19 -9.11 -0.10 14.99
C TRP A 19 -9.69 1.29 15.28
N CYS A 20 -9.43 1.81 16.49
CA CYS A 20 -9.77 3.19 16.84
C CYS A 20 -9.09 4.19 15.90
N LEU A 21 -7.85 3.92 15.50
CA LEU A 21 -7.08 4.76 14.58
C LEU A 21 -7.67 4.75 13.16
N GLY A 22 -8.02 3.58 12.62
CA GLY A 22 -8.71 3.45 11.33
C GLY A 22 -10.04 4.18 11.32
N ASN A 23 -10.81 4.07 12.41
CA ASN A 23 -12.05 4.82 12.57
C ASN A 23 -11.80 6.34 12.63
N ALA A 24 -10.77 6.78 13.36
CA ALA A 24 -10.41 8.19 13.43
C ALA A 24 -10.02 8.75 12.05
N LEU A 25 -9.32 7.97 11.22
CA LEU A 25 -8.92 8.35 9.85
C LEU A 25 -10.12 8.60 8.94
N THR A 26 -11.20 7.82 9.06
CA THR A 26 -12.40 8.03 8.24
C THR A 26 -13.13 9.35 8.53
N LEU A 27 -12.94 9.92 9.72
CA LEU A 27 -13.52 11.19 10.17
C LEU A 27 -12.49 12.33 10.21
N ALA A 28 -11.22 12.05 9.89
CA ALA A 28 -10.14 13.02 10.01
C ALA A 28 -10.17 14.05 8.88
N SER A 29 -9.90 15.31 9.22
CA SER A 29 -9.54 16.33 8.24
C SER A 29 -8.13 16.06 7.70
N PHE A 30 -7.80 16.64 6.55
CA PHE A 30 -6.47 16.50 5.95
C PHE A 30 -5.34 16.97 6.88
N GLU A 31 -5.59 18.01 7.68
CA GLU A 31 -4.65 18.53 8.67
C GLU A 31 -4.36 17.51 9.77
N HIS A 32 -5.39 16.86 10.30
CA HIS A 32 -5.24 15.78 11.28
C HIS A 32 -4.52 14.56 10.70
N LEU A 33 -4.78 14.24 9.43
CA LEU A 33 -4.12 13.14 8.73
C LEU A 33 -2.63 13.41 8.53
N THR A 34 -2.26 14.64 8.15
CA THR A 34 -0.86 15.08 8.04
C THR A 34 -0.14 15.01 9.40
N LEU A 35 -0.82 15.44 10.47
CA LEU A 35 -0.29 15.32 11.83
C LEU A 35 -0.07 13.86 12.22
N LEU A 36 -1.00 12.96 11.90
CA LEU A 36 -0.88 11.53 12.17
C LEU A 36 0.32 10.90 11.44
N ILE A 37 0.50 11.24 10.16
CA ILE A 37 1.65 10.82 9.36
C ILE A 37 2.96 11.28 10.00
N ASN A 38 3.03 12.55 10.40
CA ASN A 38 4.21 13.13 11.06
C ASN A 38 4.52 12.46 12.40
N LEU A 39 3.52 11.89 13.08
CA LEU A 39 3.68 11.15 14.33
C LEU A 39 4.18 9.71 14.15
N GLY A 40 4.34 9.24 12.90
CA GLY A 40 4.85 7.92 12.56
C GLY A 40 3.78 6.90 12.21
N PHE A 41 2.67 7.32 11.61
CA PHE A 41 1.58 6.42 11.21
C PHE A 41 2.04 5.32 10.24
N ILE A 42 2.87 5.65 9.25
CA ILE A 42 3.35 4.67 8.26
C ILE A 42 4.21 3.59 8.93
N GLU A 43 5.12 4.00 9.81
CA GLU A 43 5.97 3.12 10.61
C GLU A 43 5.14 2.19 11.51
N ALA A 44 4.09 2.74 12.12
CA ALA A 44 3.14 1.99 12.92
C ALA A 44 2.39 0.93 12.10
N THR A 45 1.93 1.28 10.91
CA THR A 45 1.20 0.36 10.02
C THR A 45 2.10 -0.74 9.45
N VAL A 46 3.34 -0.42 9.05
CA VAL A 46 4.30 -1.44 8.58
C VAL A 46 4.59 -2.46 9.67
N LYS A 47 4.82 -2.02 10.92
CA LYS A 47 4.98 -2.94 12.06
C LYS A 47 3.74 -3.81 12.30
N LEU A 48 2.55 -3.28 12.01
CA LEU A 48 1.30 -4.00 12.18
C LEU A 48 1.12 -5.09 11.09
N LEU A 49 1.51 -4.81 9.84
CA LEU A 49 1.52 -5.79 8.75
C LEU A 49 2.39 -7.01 9.09
N ASP A 50 3.46 -6.83 9.87
CA ASP A 50 4.36 -7.91 10.28
C ASP A 50 3.70 -8.94 11.21
N CYS A 51 2.56 -8.60 11.82
CA CYS A 51 1.77 -9.56 12.57
C CYS A 51 1.20 -10.68 11.69
N LYS A 52 1.11 -10.50 10.36
CA LYS A 52 0.68 -11.50 9.36
C LYS A 52 -0.69 -12.15 9.67
N ILE A 53 -1.60 -11.38 10.24
CA ILE A 53 -2.97 -11.80 10.58
C ILE A 53 -3.94 -11.18 9.57
N GLU A 54 -4.76 -11.98 8.92
CA GLU A 54 -5.61 -11.53 7.78
C GLU A 54 -6.44 -10.30 8.09
N ARG A 55 -7.18 -10.32 9.21
CA ARG A 55 -8.01 -9.18 9.64
C ARG A 55 -7.20 -7.91 9.87
N VAL A 56 -5.98 -8.06 10.35
CA VAL A 56 -5.06 -6.95 10.64
C VAL A 56 -4.49 -6.41 9.34
N ILE A 57 -4.11 -7.29 8.41
CA ILE A 57 -3.66 -6.92 7.08
C ILE A 57 -4.75 -6.14 6.35
N SER A 58 -5.99 -6.64 6.34
CA SER A 58 -7.09 -5.96 5.65
C SER A 58 -7.33 -4.55 6.18
N LEU A 59 -7.34 -4.38 7.51
CA LEU A 59 -7.51 -3.09 8.16
C LEU A 59 -6.32 -2.14 7.93
N ALA A 60 -5.09 -2.69 7.95
CA ALA A 60 -3.88 -1.93 7.66
C ALA A 60 -3.90 -1.34 6.25
N LEU A 61 -4.24 -2.16 5.25
CA LEU A 61 -4.35 -1.74 3.86
C LEU A 61 -5.43 -0.67 3.68
N GLU A 62 -6.62 -0.86 4.25
CA GLU A 62 -7.72 0.12 4.16
C GLU A 62 -7.32 1.49 4.76
N SER A 63 -6.63 1.47 5.89
CA SER A 63 -6.16 2.70 6.53
C SER A 63 -5.08 3.42 5.70
N LEU A 64 -4.22 2.67 5.01
CA LEU A 64 -3.22 3.23 4.08
C LEU A 64 -3.89 3.81 2.84
N GLU A 65 -4.89 3.13 2.26
CA GLU A 65 -5.63 3.64 1.10
C GLU A 65 -6.27 4.99 1.41
N ILE A 66 -6.90 5.13 2.58
CA ILE A 66 -7.48 6.40 3.02
C ILE A 66 -6.42 7.49 3.06
N CYS A 67 -5.24 7.21 3.64
CA CYS A 67 -4.15 8.18 3.75
C CYS A 67 -3.57 8.56 2.37
N PHE A 68 -3.28 7.58 1.54
CA PHE A 68 -2.70 7.81 0.21
C PHE A 68 -3.67 8.57 -0.69
N ASN A 69 -4.96 8.23 -0.67
CA ASN A 69 -5.98 8.94 -1.43
C ASN A 69 -6.19 10.37 -0.91
N ALA A 70 -6.21 10.58 0.41
CA ALA A 70 -6.32 11.91 1.00
C ALA A 70 -5.15 12.81 0.59
N TYR A 71 -3.93 12.27 0.59
CA TYR A 71 -2.73 12.99 0.13
C TYR A 71 -2.80 13.34 -1.36
N ASN A 72 -3.13 12.38 -2.22
CA ASN A 72 -3.23 12.61 -3.66
C ASN A 72 -4.29 13.66 -4.01
N ASN A 73 -5.43 13.61 -3.32
CA ASN A 73 -6.53 14.56 -3.51
C ASN A 73 -6.16 15.99 -3.07
N PHE A 74 -5.46 16.14 -1.94
CA PHE A 74 -5.12 17.46 -1.41
C PHE A 74 -3.95 18.11 -2.14
N ALA A 75 -2.95 17.32 -2.54
CA ALA A 75 -1.79 17.85 -3.26
C ALA A 75 -2.08 18.20 -4.73
N HIS A 76 -3.35 18.08 -5.19
CA HIS A 76 -3.79 18.29 -6.57
C HIS A 76 -2.96 17.54 -7.61
N VAL A 77 -2.32 16.45 -7.19
CA VAL A 77 -1.42 15.72 -8.06
C VAL A 77 -2.26 14.76 -8.90
N PRO A 78 -2.20 14.86 -10.24
CA PRO A 78 -3.01 14.00 -11.10
C PRO A 78 -2.64 12.53 -10.85
N GLN A 79 -3.66 11.67 -10.73
CA GLN A 79 -3.58 10.22 -10.48
C GLN A 79 -2.57 9.44 -11.34
N SER A 80 -2.08 10.04 -12.42
CA SER A 80 -1.25 9.42 -13.45
C SER A 80 0.24 9.77 -13.35
N ALA A 81 0.63 10.78 -12.59
CA ALA A 81 2.02 11.24 -12.51
C ALA A 81 2.22 12.08 -11.26
N SER A 82 2.47 11.40 -10.14
CA SER A 82 2.61 12.08 -8.87
C SER A 82 3.27 11.20 -7.83
N PHE A 83 4.56 11.41 -7.67
CA PHE A 83 5.34 10.88 -6.58
C PHE A 83 4.66 11.19 -5.24
N ASN A 84 4.06 10.18 -4.61
CA ASN A 84 3.49 10.32 -3.28
C ASN A 84 4.57 9.95 -2.26
N PRO A 85 5.09 10.91 -1.47
CA PRO A 85 6.18 10.66 -0.53
C PRO A 85 5.78 9.65 0.56
N LEU A 86 4.49 9.39 0.78
CA LEU A 86 4.04 8.38 1.72
C LEU A 86 4.23 6.96 1.18
N ILE A 87 4.13 6.77 -0.13
CA ILE A 87 4.37 5.49 -0.81
C ILE A 87 5.86 5.19 -0.77
N GLU A 88 6.70 6.16 -1.16
CA GLU A 88 8.17 6.04 -1.05
C GLU A 88 8.59 5.74 0.39
N LYS A 89 8.07 6.49 1.37
CA LYS A 89 8.37 6.25 2.78
C LYS A 89 7.96 4.83 3.22
N MET A 90 6.85 4.30 2.74
CA MET A 90 6.44 2.92 3.04
C MET A 90 7.41 1.90 2.44
N GLU A 91 7.92 2.17 1.23
CA GLU A 91 8.92 1.33 0.57
C GLU A 91 10.27 1.34 1.31
N GLU A 92 10.76 2.52 1.70
CA GLU A 92 11.98 2.68 2.50
C GLU A 92 11.94 1.91 3.83
N LEU A 93 10.75 1.81 4.43
CA LEU A 93 10.50 1.05 5.66
C LEU A 93 10.41 -0.47 5.43
N GLY A 94 10.57 -0.93 4.19
CA GLY A 94 10.47 -2.34 3.81
C GLY A 94 9.03 -2.85 3.69
N GLY A 95 8.04 -1.95 3.56
CA GLY A 95 6.63 -2.31 3.45
C GLY A 95 6.33 -3.18 2.23
N LEU A 96 6.95 -2.92 1.08
CA LEU A 96 6.77 -3.71 -0.14
C LEU A 96 7.25 -5.15 0.03
N ASN A 97 8.48 -5.35 0.51
CA ASN A 97 9.05 -6.66 0.85
C ASN A 97 8.15 -7.45 1.82
N LEU A 98 7.49 -6.74 2.75
CA LEU A 98 6.59 -7.35 3.71
C LEU A 98 5.27 -7.81 3.06
N LEU A 99 4.73 -7.02 2.13
CA LEU A 99 3.54 -7.40 1.35
C LEU A 99 3.84 -8.63 0.47
N GLU A 100 5.00 -8.69 -0.17
CA GLU A 100 5.47 -9.89 -0.89
C GLU A 100 5.58 -11.10 0.04
N SER A 101 6.17 -10.92 1.23
CA SER A 101 6.25 -11.96 2.25
C SER A 101 4.87 -12.46 2.65
N ILE A 102 3.86 -11.57 2.73
CA ILE A 102 2.47 -11.93 3.01
C ILE A 102 1.87 -12.74 1.87
N LEU A 103 2.11 -12.37 0.61
CA LEU A 103 1.62 -13.10 -0.57
C LEU A 103 2.20 -14.52 -0.66
N ALA A 104 3.43 -14.73 -0.19
CA ALA A 104 4.06 -16.04 -0.14
C ALA A 104 3.44 -17.00 0.91
N ILE A 105 2.62 -16.51 1.86
CA ILE A 105 2.04 -17.32 2.93
C ILE A 105 0.93 -18.23 2.39
N GLN A 106 1.22 -19.53 2.22
CA GLN A 106 0.27 -20.52 1.69
C GLN A 106 -1.09 -20.56 2.41
N ARG A 107 -1.10 -20.44 3.74
CA ARG A 107 -2.32 -20.49 4.58
C ARG A 107 -3.24 -19.26 4.48
N LEU A 108 -2.83 -18.21 3.77
CA LEU A 108 -3.61 -16.98 3.63
C LEU A 108 -4.81 -17.17 2.70
N SER A 109 -5.98 -16.67 3.09
CA SER A 109 -7.20 -16.73 2.31
C SER A 109 -7.08 -15.99 0.97
N GLN A 110 -7.77 -16.50 -0.04
CA GLN A 110 -7.73 -15.93 -1.39
C GLN A 110 -8.15 -14.45 -1.39
N ARG A 111 -9.20 -14.11 -0.64
CA ARG A 111 -9.68 -12.73 -0.50
C ARG A 111 -8.57 -11.78 -0.01
N CYS A 112 -7.79 -12.21 0.98
CA CYS A 112 -6.72 -11.37 1.54
C CYS A 112 -5.57 -11.22 0.54
N ARG A 113 -5.22 -12.30 -0.18
CA ARG A 113 -4.22 -12.25 -1.27
C ARG A 113 -4.62 -11.30 -2.38
N ASP A 114 -5.87 -11.40 -2.85
CA ASP A 114 -6.40 -10.53 -3.90
C ASP A 114 -6.38 -9.07 -3.45
N GLN A 115 -6.74 -8.81 -2.20
CA GLN A 115 -6.70 -7.46 -1.63
C GLN A 115 -5.26 -6.90 -1.59
N VAL A 116 -4.29 -7.68 -1.13
CA VAL A 116 -2.87 -7.28 -1.11
C VAL A 116 -2.34 -7.06 -2.52
N SER A 117 -2.61 -7.99 -3.43
CA SER A 117 -2.18 -7.90 -4.83
C SER A 117 -2.73 -6.65 -5.52
N HIS A 118 -4.03 -6.37 -5.36
CA HIS A 118 -4.64 -5.17 -5.91
C HIS A 118 -4.07 -3.88 -5.31
N PHE A 119 -3.76 -3.89 -4.01
CA PHE A 119 -3.11 -2.75 -3.35
C PHE A 119 -1.70 -2.50 -3.92
N VAL A 120 -0.89 -3.55 -4.07
CA VAL A 120 0.45 -3.45 -4.67
C VAL A 120 0.36 -2.95 -6.11
N ALA A 121 -0.50 -3.55 -6.95
CA ALA A 121 -0.67 -3.13 -8.34
C ALA A 121 -1.11 -1.67 -8.51
N ARG A 122 -1.85 -1.13 -7.53
CA ARG A 122 -2.33 0.26 -7.54
C ARG A 122 -1.24 1.27 -7.23
N TYR A 123 -0.35 0.97 -6.28
CA TYR A 123 0.64 1.92 -5.76
C TYR A 123 2.06 1.67 -6.27
N TRP A 124 2.37 0.42 -6.66
CA TRP A 124 3.62 0.00 -7.31
C TRP A 124 3.31 -0.74 -8.62
N PRO A 125 2.82 -0.05 -9.66
CA PRO A 125 2.46 -0.68 -10.93
C PRO A 125 3.67 -1.25 -11.69
N MET A 126 4.88 -0.77 -11.42
CA MET A 126 6.13 -1.26 -12.04
C MET A 126 6.69 -2.52 -11.36
N ASP A 127 6.43 -2.70 -10.06
CA ASP A 127 6.79 -3.91 -9.30
C ASP A 127 5.64 -4.92 -9.26
N ASN A 128 4.65 -4.73 -10.14
CA ASN A 128 3.59 -5.71 -10.32
C ASN A 128 4.24 -6.96 -10.90
N PHE A 129 4.59 -7.91 -10.02
CA PHE A 129 5.20 -9.22 -10.30
C PHE A 129 4.30 -10.03 -11.23
N SER A 130 4.33 -9.64 -12.50
CA SER A 130 3.97 -10.47 -13.62
C SER A 130 5.15 -11.41 -13.77
N ASN A 131 4.91 -12.70 -13.51
CA ASN A 131 5.78 -13.75 -14.02
C ASN A 131 6.05 -13.44 -15.50
N ASP A 132 7.32 -13.39 -15.89
CA ASP A 132 7.85 -13.37 -17.26
C ASP A 132 6.88 -12.90 -18.37
N ASP A 133 7.10 -11.69 -18.90
CA ASP A 133 6.98 -11.54 -20.35
C ASP A 133 8.08 -10.62 -20.88
N VAL A 134 9.13 -11.27 -21.36
CA VAL A 134 10.21 -10.67 -22.14
C VAL A 134 9.83 -10.84 -23.61
N SER A 135 9.54 -9.72 -24.28
CA SER A 135 9.90 -9.36 -25.67
C SER A 135 8.73 -8.82 -26.52
N ASP A 136 8.86 -7.53 -26.84
CA ASP A 136 8.79 -6.94 -28.19
C ASP A 136 7.90 -7.58 -29.26
N GLU A 137 6.94 -6.79 -29.77
CA GLU A 137 6.94 -6.49 -31.21
C GLU A 137 6.38 -5.08 -31.49
N ILE A 138 7.29 -4.21 -31.90
CA ILE A 138 7.04 -2.87 -32.42
C ILE A 138 6.42 -3.01 -33.82
N GLN A 139 5.16 -2.62 -33.98
CA GLN A 139 4.52 -2.54 -35.29
C GLN A 139 4.85 -1.20 -35.97
N VAL A 140 6.05 -1.09 -36.56
CA VAL A 140 6.37 -0.03 -37.53
C VAL A 140 5.98 -0.52 -38.92
N GLY A 141 4.72 -0.27 -39.28
CA GLY A 141 4.23 -0.43 -40.64
C GLY A 141 4.66 0.75 -41.50
N ILE A 142 5.79 0.65 -42.21
CA ILE A 142 6.05 1.47 -43.40
C ILE A 142 6.91 0.66 -44.38
N GLY A 143 6.35 0.28 -45.53
CA GLY A 143 7.11 -0.43 -46.57
C GLY A 143 6.28 -0.94 -47.75
N ASN A 144 5.92 -0.02 -48.65
CA ASN A 144 5.78 -0.19 -50.11
C ASN A 144 5.61 -1.60 -50.73
N ILE A 145 4.49 -1.78 -51.46
CA ILE A 145 4.47 -2.49 -52.74
C ILE A 145 3.42 -1.79 -53.63
N MET A 146 3.79 -0.68 -54.29
CA MET A 146 4.20 -0.56 -55.70
C MET A 146 3.32 -1.32 -56.72
N LEU A 147 2.71 -0.51 -57.60
CA LEU A 147 2.05 -0.86 -58.84
C LEU A 147 2.89 -1.77 -59.74
N SER A 148 2.24 -2.76 -60.34
CA SER A 148 2.39 -3.16 -61.76
C SER A 148 1.22 -4.06 -62.16
#